data_AF-A0A261DAK7-F1
#
_entry.id   AF-A0A261DAK7-F1
#
_cell.length_a   1.000
_cell.length_b   1.000
_cell.length_c   1.000
_cell.angle_alpha   90.00
_cell.angle_beta   90.00
_cell.angle_gamma   90.00
#
_symmetry.space_group_name_H-M   'P 1'
#
loop_
_entity.id
_entity.type
_entity.pdbx_description
1 polymer ?
#
loop_
_entity_poly.entity_id
_entity_poly.type
_entity_poly.pdbx_seq_one_letter_code
_entity_poly.pdbx_strand_id
1 'polypeptide(L)'
;MVSIGEFSDIIRDLGMICNEFSKSLQDSVLYKFDNEIGRCQSIKIEDIFNIKKGIAKYTKTYIKEHEGSYPVYSANTKQDGVLGYINHFDHEVESIQITTNGYAGTVFYRSKHKFSINGDARLYIPKCDNLDCLYLSFELQKTSIRDKG
;
A
#
# COMPACT_ATOMS: atom_id res chain seq x y z
N MET A 1 -28.58 -25.60 36.45
CA MET A 1 -27.55 -24.77 37.13
C MET A 1 -26.23 -25.38 36.75
N VAL A 2 -25.40 -24.71 35.94
CA VAL A 2 -24.10 -25.25 35.49
C VAL A 2 -23.23 -25.45 36.72
N SER A 3 -22.64 -26.63 36.88
CA SER A 3 -21.76 -26.89 38.02
C SER A 3 -20.46 -26.09 37.88
N ILE A 4 -19.82 -25.79 39.00
CA ILE A 4 -18.52 -25.09 39.00
C ILE A 4 -17.47 -25.87 38.18
N GLY A 5 -17.55 -27.20 38.16
CA GLY A 5 -16.69 -28.05 37.33
C GLY A 5 -16.95 -27.88 35.83
N GLU A 6 -18.21 -27.89 35.41
CA GLU A 6 -18.60 -27.66 34.01
C GLU A 6 -18.21 -26.26 33.53
N PHE A 7 -18.35 -25.24 34.38
CA PHE A 7 -17.88 -23.88 34.06
C PHE A 7 -16.35 -23.83 33.92
N SER A 8 -15.62 -24.52 34.79
CA SER A 8 -14.16 -24.61 34.72
C SER A 8 -13.68 -25.30 33.44
N ASP A 9 -14.34 -26.37 33.02
CA ASP A 9 -14.00 -27.07 31.78
C ASP A 9 -14.27 -26.20 30.55
N ILE A 10 -15.40 -25.45 30.53
CA ILE A 10 -15.69 -24.49 29.46
C ILE A 10 -14.61 -23.41 29.35
N ILE A 11 -14.14 -22.86 30.49
CA ILE A 11 -13.06 -21.87 30.48
C ILE A 11 -11.75 -22.47 29.96
N ARG A 12 -11.43 -23.73 30.32
CA ARG A 12 -10.24 -24.42 29.82
C ARG A 12 -10.30 -24.63 28.31
N ASP A 13 -11.45 -25.08 27.81
CA ASP A 13 -11.64 -25.36 26.39
C ASP A 13 -11.60 -24.07 25.55
N LEU A 14 -12.19 -22.98 26.04
CA LEU A 14 -12.04 -21.65 25.43
C LEU A 14 -10.58 -21.19 25.39
N GLY A 15 -9.82 -21.44 26.46
CA GLY A 15 -8.39 -21.14 26.51
C GLY A 15 -7.58 -21.94 25.49
N MET A 16 -7.92 -23.21 25.28
CA MET A 16 -7.28 -24.06 24.27
C MET A 16 -7.57 -23.57 22.85
N ILE A 17 -8.83 -23.24 22.56
CA ILE A 17 -9.24 -22.69 21.25
C ILE A 17 -8.52 -21.36 20.97
N CYS A 18 -8.44 -20.46 21.95
CA CYS A 18 -7.70 -19.21 21.80
C CYS A 18 -6.21 -19.43 21.50
N ASN A 19 -5.58 -20.41 22.14
CA ASN A 19 -4.17 -20.75 21.88
C ASN A 19 -3.96 -21.34 20.48
N GLU A 20 -4.84 -22.25 20.04
CA GLU A 20 -4.76 -22.82 18.69
C GLU A 20 -5.00 -21.76 17.61
N PHE A 21 -5.95 -20.86 17.84
CA PHE A 21 -6.21 -19.73 16.94
C PHE A 21 -5.02 -18.77 16.88
N SER A 22 -4.42 -18.44 18.03
CA SER A 22 -3.20 -17.62 18.12
C SER A 22 -2.03 -18.25 17.38
N LYS A 23 -1.83 -19.57 17.52
CA LYS A 23 -0.78 -20.31 16.81
C LYS A 23 -1.01 -20.35 15.30
N SER A 24 -2.26 -20.54 14.87
CA SER A 24 -2.65 -20.47 13.46
C SER A 24 -2.41 -19.08 12.84
N LEU A 25 -2.61 -18.01 13.62
CA LEU A 25 -2.26 -16.65 13.20
C LEU A 25 -0.73 -16.44 13.09
N GLN A 26 0.06 -17.04 13.99
CA GLN A 26 1.53 -17.00 13.92
C GLN A 26 2.08 -17.70 12.66
N ASP A 27 1.43 -18.78 12.21
CA ASP A 27 1.87 -19.54 11.03
C ASP A 27 1.47 -18.89 9.69
N SER A 28 0.59 -17.87 9.68
CA SER A 28 0.04 -17.28 8.45
C SER A 28 0.38 -15.80 8.22
N VAL A 29 0.85 -15.05 9.22
CA VAL A 29 1.34 -13.66 9.05
C VAL A 29 2.43 -13.38 10.09
N LEU A 30 3.54 -12.76 9.68
CA LEU A 30 4.58 -12.26 10.58
C LEU A 30 4.02 -11.23 11.57
N TYR A 31 3.55 -11.69 12.74
CA TYR A 31 3.38 -10.86 13.92
C TYR A 31 4.07 -11.52 15.11
N LYS A 32 5.23 -10.98 15.50
CA LYS A 32 5.74 -11.16 16.86
C LYS A 32 4.97 -10.20 17.77
N PHE A 33 4.04 -10.74 18.55
CA PHE A 33 3.55 -10.05 19.74
C PHE A 33 4.55 -10.28 20.86
N ASP A 34 5.58 -9.43 20.93
CA ASP A 34 6.28 -9.19 22.19
C ASP A 34 5.54 -8.07 22.93
N ASN A 35 5.44 -8.23 24.24
CA ASN A 35 4.63 -7.44 25.19
C ASN A 35 5.00 -5.93 25.33
N GLU A 36 5.45 -5.24 24.28
CA GLU A 36 5.62 -3.77 24.26
C GLU A 36 4.62 -3.10 23.32
N ILE A 37 3.59 -2.54 23.92
CA ILE A 37 2.64 -1.62 23.27
C ILE A 37 3.41 -0.42 22.69
N GLY A 38 3.44 -0.30 21.37
CA GLY A 38 3.35 0.96 20.64
C GLY A 38 4.42 2.02 20.90
N ARG A 39 5.66 1.79 20.48
CA ARG A 39 6.59 2.90 20.23
C ARG A 39 6.21 3.59 18.91
N CYS A 40 5.63 4.78 19.02
CA CYS A 40 5.40 5.66 17.88
C CYS A 40 6.60 6.61 17.73
N GLN A 41 7.19 6.65 16.54
CA GLN A 41 8.25 7.61 16.20
C GLN A 41 7.81 8.41 14.97
N SER A 42 8.03 9.72 15.02
CA SER A 42 7.90 10.56 13.82
C SER A 42 9.08 10.29 12.90
N ILE A 43 8.79 9.82 11.69
CA ILE A 43 9.78 9.52 10.65
C ILE A 43 9.43 10.36 9.44
N LYS A 44 10.43 10.94 8.77
CA LYS A 44 10.16 11.68 7.53
C LYS A 44 9.92 10.71 6.38
N ILE A 45 8.99 11.05 5.49
CA ILE A 45 8.71 10.29 4.27
C ILE A 45 9.98 10.07 3.42
N GLU A 46 10.86 11.08 3.36
CA GLU A 46 12.13 11.00 2.64
C GLU A 46 13.11 9.98 3.23
N ASP A 47 12.96 9.59 4.51
CA ASP A 47 13.83 8.62 5.15
C ASP A 47 13.48 7.20 4.71
N ILE A 48 12.19 6.92 4.47
CA ILE A 48 11.66 5.58 4.17
C ILE A 48 11.34 5.34 2.69
N PHE A 49 11.22 6.40 1.87
CA PHE A 49 10.95 6.29 0.45
C PHE A 49 12.01 6.97 -0.42
N ASN A 50 12.32 6.35 -1.56
CA ASN A 50 12.95 7.00 -2.70
C ASN A 50 11.85 7.63 -3.57
N ILE A 51 11.82 8.96 -3.64
CA ILE A 51 10.81 9.70 -4.40
C ILE A 51 11.30 9.94 -5.83
N LYS A 52 10.55 9.47 -6.83
CA LYS A 52 10.82 9.71 -8.25
C LYS A 52 9.70 10.50 -8.90
N LYS A 53 10.04 11.53 -9.68
CA LYS A 53 9.08 12.22 -10.55
C LYS A 53 8.81 11.38 -11.80
N GLY A 54 7.57 11.37 -12.26
CA GLY A 54 7.24 10.76 -13.55
C GLY A 54 7.79 11.52 -14.75
N ILE A 55 7.64 10.91 -15.92
CA ILE A 55 8.24 11.40 -17.17
C ILE A 55 7.19 12.10 -18.02
N ALA A 56 7.44 13.37 -18.36
CA ALA A 56 6.51 14.21 -19.13
C ALA A 56 6.23 13.69 -20.55
N LYS A 57 7.12 12.85 -21.12
CA LYS A 57 6.97 12.30 -22.47
C LYS A 57 5.72 11.42 -22.63
N TYR A 58 5.23 10.82 -21.54
CA TYR A 58 4.11 9.88 -21.57
C TYR A 58 2.75 10.56 -21.74
N THR A 59 2.58 11.21 -22.88
CA THR A 59 1.32 11.84 -23.29
C THR A 59 0.39 10.83 -23.96
N LYS A 60 -0.89 11.19 -24.16
CA LYS A 60 -1.83 10.35 -24.93
C LYS A 60 -1.34 10.06 -26.35
N THR A 61 -0.68 11.04 -26.98
CA THR A 61 -0.08 10.87 -28.32
C THR A 61 1.05 9.85 -28.28
N TYR A 62 1.96 9.98 -27.31
CA TYR A 62 3.06 9.02 -27.15
C TYR A 62 2.55 7.59 -26.93
N ILE A 63 1.52 7.44 -26.11
CA ILE A 63 0.88 6.14 -25.85
C ILE A 63 0.35 5.53 -27.15
N LYS A 64 -0.35 6.32 -27.97
CA LYS A 64 -0.89 5.86 -29.27
C LYS A 64 0.21 5.45 -30.26
N GLU A 65 1.38 6.07 -30.20
CA GLU A 65 2.52 5.73 -31.05
C GLU A 65 3.30 4.49 -30.57
N HIS A 66 3.14 4.11 -29.30
CA HIS A 66 3.90 3.05 -28.65
C HIS A 66 3.00 2.00 -27.99
N GLU A 67 1.83 1.74 -28.57
CA GLU A 67 0.80 0.86 -28.00
C GLU A 67 1.36 -0.51 -27.59
N GLY A 68 0.93 -0.99 -26.43
CA GLY A 68 1.33 -2.28 -25.88
C GLY A 68 0.53 -2.66 -24.65
N SER A 69 1.12 -3.42 -23.74
CA SER A 69 0.42 -4.02 -22.59
C SER A 69 0.83 -3.46 -21.23
N TYR A 70 1.89 -2.66 -21.14
CA TYR A 70 2.35 -2.11 -19.86
C TYR A 70 1.62 -0.81 -19.52
N PRO A 71 0.99 -0.69 -18.34
CA PRO A 71 0.22 0.49 -17.98
C PRO A 71 1.12 1.72 -17.80
N VAL A 72 0.59 2.86 -18.23
CA VAL A 72 1.10 4.19 -17.90
C VAL A 72 0.13 4.84 -16.94
N TYR A 73 0.58 5.18 -15.73
CA TYR A 73 -0.23 5.90 -14.76
C TYR A 73 -0.01 7.41 -14.82
N SER A 74 -1.01 8.20 -14.40
CA SER A 74 -0.98 9.68 -14.43
C SER A 74 -1.70 10.30 -13.23
N ALA A 75 -2.02 11.60 -13.30
CA ALA A 75 -2.93 12.27 -12.37
C ALA A 75 -4.42 11.94 -12.54
N ASN A 76 -4.77 11.03 -13.47
CA ASN A 76 -6.15 10.57 -13.61
C ASN A 76 -6.63 9.97 -12.29
N THR A 77 -7.84 10.33 -11.85
CA THR A 77 -8.46 9.75 -10.64
C THR A 77 -9.50 8.68 -10.97
N LYS A 78 -9.79 8.49 -12.25
CA LYS A 78 -10.64 7.41 -12.77
C LYS A 78 -9.77 6.24 -13.22
N GLN A 79 -10.38 5.06 -13.36
CA GLN A 79 -9.72 3.85 -13.87
C GLN A 79 -8.41 3.54 -13.15
N ASP A 80 -8.39 3.70 -11.82
CA ASP A 80 -7.21 3.48 -10.99
C ASP A 80 -5.96 4.26 -11.49
N GLY A 81 -6.18 5.46 -12.05
CA GLY A 81 -5.12 6.35 -12.51
C GLY A 81 -4.42 5.95 -13.81
N VAL A 82 -4.92 4.94 -14.51
CA VAL A 82 -4.40 4.54 -15.82
C VAL A 82 -4.66 5.65 -16.86
N LEU A 83 -3.62 5.98 -17.62
CA LEU A 83 -3.66 6.88 -18.78
C LEU A 83 -3.76 6.11 -20.10
N GLY A 84 -3.17 4.93 -20.17
CA GLY A 84 -3.14 4.04 -21.32
C GLY A 84 -2.04 2.98 -21.18
N TYR A 85 -1.66 2.32 -22.28
CA TYR A 85 -0.72 1.20 -22.26
C TYR A 85 0.32 1.32 -23.36
N ILE A 86 1.57 0.96 -23.04
CA ILE A 86 2.71 1.04 -23.95
C ILE A 86 3.50 -0.27 -24.03
N ASN A 87 4.34 -0.40 -25.04
CA ASN A 87 5.13 -1.60 -25.35
C ASN A 87 6.44 -1.75 -24.56
N HIS A 88 6.74 -0.82 -23.65
CA HIS A 88 7.91 -0.86 -22.75
C HIS A 88 7.53 -0.34 -21.36
N PHE A 89 8.43 -0.44 -20.39
CA PHE A 89 8.19 0.03 -19.03
C PHE A 89 9.47 0.63 -18.42
N ASP A 90 9.30 1.52 -17.44
CA ASP A 90 10.44 2.11 -16.71
C ASP A 90 10.65 1.47 -15.34
N HIS A 91 9.61 0.85 -14.78
CA HIS A 91 9.58 0.43 -13.39
C HIS A 91 9.03 -0.99 -13.25
N GLU A 92 9.64 -1.77 -12.35
CA GLU A 92 9.17 -3.09 -11.91
C GLU A 92 9.31 -3.20 -10.38
N VAL A 93 8.52 -2.40 -9.67
CA VAL A 93 8.66 -2.20 -8.21
C VAL A 93 7.30 -2.12 -7.54
N GLU A 94 7.22 -2.51 -6.27
CA GLU A 94 6.13 -2.09 -5.40
C GLU A 94 6.33 -0.61 -5.03
N SER A 95 5.24 0.16 -4.95
CA SER A 95 5.33 1.59 -4.66
C SER A 95 4.00 2.21 -4.28
N ILE A 96 4.07 3.47 -3.85
CA ILE A 96 2.91 4.37 -3.74
C ILE A 96 3.01 5.43 -4.83
N GLN A 97 1.94 5.65 -5.58
CA GLN A 97 1.81 6.75 -6.54
C GLN A 97 1.02 7.89 -5.89
N ILE A 98 1.52 9.12 -6.00
CA ILE A 98 0.81 10.33 -5.56
C ILE A 98 0.72 11.32 -6.73
N THR A 99 -0.50 11.78 -7.02
CA THR A 99 -0.74 12.76 -8.09
C THR A 99 -0.23 14.15 -7.67
N THR A 100 0.38 14.88 -8.61
CA THR A 100 0.91 16.22 -8.36
C THR A 100 0.11 17.33 -9.04
N ASN A 101 -0.66 16.98 -10.07
CA ASN A 101 -1.54 17.89 -10.81
C ASN A 101 -2.98 17.35 -10.80
N GLY A 102 -3.94 18.16 -11.28
CA GLY A 102 -5.37 17.82 -11.25
C GLY A 102 -5.88 17.72 -9.82
N TYR A 103 -6.37 16.54 -9.42
CA TYR A 103 -6.70 16.24 -8.02
C TYR A 103 -5.42 15.86 -7.25
N ALA A 104 -4.53 16.84 -7.05
CA ALA A 104 -3.25 16.65 -6.39
C ALA A 104 -3.42 16.02 -4.99
N GLY A 105 -2.49 15.15 -4.61
CA GLY A 105 -2.53 14.41 -3.35
C GLY A 105 -3.29 13.09 -3.42
N THR A 106 -3.92 12.73 -4.55
CA THR A 106 -4.57 11.42 -4.69
C THR A 106 -3.52 10.31 -4.62
N VAL A 107 -3.74 9.36 -3.72
CA VAL A 107 -2.80 8.28 -3.39
C VAL A 107 -3.30 6.96 -3.95
N PHE A 108 -2.43 6.25 -4.68
CA PHE A 108 -2.68 4.89 -5.17
C PHE A 108 -1.59 3.95 -4.68
N TYR A 109 -2.00 2.77 -4.22
CA TYR A 109 -1.07 1.67 -3.99
C TYR A 109 -0.77 0.96 -5.32
N ARG A 110 0.50 0.61 -5.53
CA ARG A 110 0.97 -0.18 -6.67
C ARG A 110 1.70 -1.40 -6.13
N SER A 111 1.06 -2.56 -6.21
CA SER A 111 1.76 -3.84 -6.01
C SER A 111 2.92 -3.97 -7.00
N LYS A 112 3.89 -4.85 -6.74
CA LYS A 112 5.02 -5.03 -7.66
C LYS A 112 4.56 -5.55 -9.02
N HIS A 113 4.71 -4.73 -10.07
CA HIS A 113 4.47 -5.08 -11.46
C HIS A 113 5.21 -4.13 -12.41
N LYS A 114 5.14 -4.35 -13.72
CA LYS A 114 5.78 -3.54 -14.76
C LYS A 114 4.89 -2.37 -15.18
N PHE A 115 5.38 -1.14 -15.10
CA PHE A 115 4.63 0.06 -15.46
C PHE A 115 5.52 1.28 -15.73
N SER A 116 4.90 2.37 -16.18
CA SER A 116 5.50 3.70 -16.31
C SER A 116 4.60 4.77 -15.67
N ILE A 117 5.16 5.94 -15.35
CA ILE A 117 4.42 7.06 -14.76
C ILE A 117 4.63 8.36 -15.53
N ASN A 118 3.52 9.04 -15.86
CA ASN A 118 3.52 10.37 -16.47
C ASN A 118 4.01 11.44 -15.47
N GLY A 119 4.51 12.57 -16.00
CA GLY A 119 5.03 13.72 -15.25
C GLY A 119 4.07 14.39 -14.25
N ASP A 120 2.77 14.08 -14.30
CA ASP A 120 1.74 14.58 -13.38
C ASP A 120 1.59 13.73 -12.09
N ALA A 121 2.52 12.80 -11.84
CA ALA A 121 2.56 12.00 -10.63
C ALA A 121 4.01 11.79 -10.13
N ARG A 122 4.11 11.38 -8.86
CA ARG A 122 5.36 10.93 -8.22
C ARG A 122 5.21 9.49 -7.74
N LEU A 123 6.31 8.75 -7.78
CA LEU A 123 6.47 7.42 -7.24
C LEU A 123 7.23 7.46 -5.92
N TYR A 124 6.73 6.77 -4.91
CA TYR A 124 7.36 6.59 -3.61
C TYR A 124 7.73 5.11 -3.51
N ILE A 125 9.01 4.81 -3.74
CA ILE A 125 9.54 3.44 -3.75
C ILE A 125 10.11 3.16 -2.37
N PRO A 126 9.68 2.10 -1.67
CA PRO A 126 10.18 1.79 -0.32
C PRO A 126 11.70 1.57 -0.35
N LYS A 127 12.42 2.07 0.66
CA LYS A 127 13.86 1.83 0.82
C LYS A 127 14.19 0.51 1.52
N CYS A 128 13.19 -0.11 2.15
CA CYS A 128 13.32 -1.38 2.86
C CYS A 128 12.13 -2.30 2.57
N ASP A 129 12.39 -3.61 2.54
CA ASP A 129 11.38 -4.62 2.15
C ASP A 129 10.30 -4.84 3.23
N ASN A 130 10.59 -4.44 4.48
CA ASN A 130 9.66 -4.62 5.61
C ASN A 130 8.63 -3.49 5.73
N LEU A 131 8.53 -2.61 4.74
CA LEU A 131 7.61 -1.49 4.75
C LEU A 131 6.27 -1.89 4.13
N ASP A 132 5.20 -1.92 4.93
CA ASP A 132 3.86 -2.20 4.44
C ASP A 132 3.30 -1.00 3.64
N CYS A 133 3.57 -1.01 2.33
CA CYS A 133 3.15 0.05 1.42
C CYS A 133 1.63 0.13 1.27
N LEU A 134 0.92 -0.99 1.42
CA LEU A 134 -0.53 -1.01 1.37
C LEU A 134 -1.11 -0.27 2.58
N TYR A 135 -0.68 -0.62 3.79
CA TYR A 135 -1.08 0.07 5.01
C TYR A 135 -0.75 1.57 4.96
N LEU A 136 0.48 1.92 4.56
CA LEU A 136 0.88 3.33 4.44
C LEU A 136 0.04 4.08 3.41
N SER A 137 -0.35 3.45 2.31
CA SER A 137 -1.24 4.09 1.33
C SER A 137 -2.60 4.44 1.94
N PHE A 138 -3.17 3.57 2.78
CA PHE A 138 -4.41 3.86 3.51
C PHE A 138 -4.26 5.03 4.48
N GLU A 139 -3.15 5.09 5.22
CA GLU A 139 -2.91 6.21 6.15
C GLU A 139 -2.70 7.54 5.40
N LEU A 140 -1.96 7.54 4.29
CA LEU A 140 -1.76 8.72 3.45
C LEU A 140 -3.05 9.20 2.77
N GLN A 141 -3.97 8.29 2.43
CA GLN A 141 -5.29 8.68 1.91
C GLN A 141 -6.11 9.47 2.94
N LYS A 142 -6.01 9.11 4.23
CA LYS A 142 -6.75 9.82 5.30
C LYS A 142 -6.29 11.27 5.45
N THR A 143 -5.00 11.56 5.26
CA THR A 143 -4.49 12.94 5.34
C THR A 143 -4.93 13.75 4.13
N SER A 144 -4.89 13.18 2.91
CA SER A 144 -5.32 13.87 1.70
C SER A 144 -6.83 14.21 1.64
N ILE A 145 -7.66 13.53 2.44
CA ILE A 145 -9.11 13.83 2.57
C ILE A 145 -9.36 15.00 3.53
N ARG A 146 -8.52 15.18 4.55
CA ARG A 146 -8.72 16.20 5.59
C ARG A 146 -8.46 17.64 5.10
N ASP A 147 -7.62 17.82 4.09
CA ASP A 147 -7.33 19.14 3.51
C ASP A 147 -8.39 19.63 2.50
N LYS A 148 -9.53 18.94 2.37
CA LYS A 148 -10.66 19.33 1.50
C LYS A 148 -11.87 19.89 2.27
N GLY A 149 -11.69 20.26 3.54
CA GLY A 149 -12.71 20.86 4.41
C GLY A 149 -12.52 22.36 4.57
#